data_AF-A0A1E5K7C1-F1
#
_entry.id   AF-A0A1E5K7C1-F1
#
_cell.length_a   1.000
_cell.length_b   1.000
_cell.length_c   1.000
_cell.angle_alpha   90.00
_cell.angle_beta   90.00
_cell.angle_gamma   90.00
#
_symmetry.space_group_name_H-M   'P 1'
#
loop_
_entity.id
_entity.type
_entity.pdbx_description
1 polymer ?
#
loop_
_entity_poly.entity_id
_entity_poly.type
_entity_poly.pdbx_seq_one_letter_code
_entity_poly.pdbx_strand_id
1 'polypeptide(L)'
;MKSGTLKQILLLTDGCSNKGEDPSAVAALASQQGITVNVIGILDDDQSESPDGLQEVEDIALSGGGVSQIVYSENLSQTVQMVTRQAMTQTLQGFVNKELRQILGDQQSMEDLDPEKRGEIMEVVEDLGETSDLEVVVLVDTSASMRDKLQTVKEALMDLSISLNSRVGRNRFCIYSFPGKRKDIDLILDWSPKLDSISSVFPKLSSGGITPTGPAIRAAMYQFSKKNLLRSLKREDEYGIEESGY
;
A
#
# COMPACT_ATOMS: atom_id res chain seq x y z
N MET A 1 24.22 0.60 5.74
CA MET A 1 23.47 1.37 4.73
C MET A 1 22.21 1.92 5.40
N LYS A 2 21.76 3.14 5.06
CA LYS A 2 20.46 3.62 5.57
C LYS A 2 19.37 2.86 4.82
N SER A 3 18.68 1.92 5.46
CA SER A 3 17.49 1.26 4.90
C SER A 3 16.54 2.32 4.36
N GLY A 4 16.18 2.21 3.08
CA GLY A 4 15.10 2.99 2.50
C GLY A 4 13.78 2.69 3.22
N THR A 5 12.82 3.61 3.11
CA THR A 5 11.45 3.35 3.55
C THR A 5 10.60 3.04 2.34
N LEU A 6 10.09 1.81 2.27
CA LEU A 6 9.13 1.39 1.26
C LEU A 6 7.76 1.99 1.59
N LYS A 7 7.09 2.55 0.59
CA LYS A 7 5.76 3.17 0.72
C LYS A 7 4.78 2.45 -0.16
N GLN A 8 3.68 1.99 0.42
CA GLN A 8 2.68 1.22 -0.30
C GLN A 8 1.27 1.70 0.03
N ILE A 9 0.43 1.82 -0.99
CA ILE A 9 -1.02 1.90 -0.85
C ILE A 9 -1.56 0.49 -1.08
N LEU A 10 -2.37 -0.01 -0.16
CA LEU A 10 -3.11 -1.27 -0.33
C LEU A 10 -4.59 -0.93 -0.46
N LEU A 11 -5.14 -1.10 -1.65
CA LEU A 11 -6.54 -0.89 -1.97
C LEU A 11 -7.31 -2.21 -1.86
N LEU A 12 -8.34 -2.25 -1.01
CA LEU A 12 -9.27 -3.36 -0.87
C LEU A 12 -10.64 -2.90 -1.38
N THR A 13 -11.14 -3.52 -2.43
CA THR A 13 -12.43 -3.15 -3.05
C THR A 13 -13.11 -4.38 -3.64
N ASP A 14 -14.42 -4.30 -3.85
CA ASP A 14 -15.22 -5.34 -4.50
C ASP A 14 -15.97 -4.84 -5.74
N GLY A 15 -15.59 -3.67 -6.27
CA GLY A 15 -16.25 -3.10 -7.43
C GLY A 15 -15.44 -2.01 -8.12
N CYS A 16 -15.99 -1.55 -9.25
CA CYS A 16 -15.36 -0.56 -10.11
C CYS A 16 -15.48 0.86 -9.57
N SER A 17 -14.49 1.71 -9.90
CA SER A 17 -14.65 3.16 -9.73
C SER A 17 -15.78 3.64 -10.62
N ASN A 18 -16.77 4.31 -10.03
CA ASN A 18 -17.92 4.83 -10.76
C ASN A 18 -18.06 6.35 -10.61
N LYS A 19 -17.07 7.02 -9.99
CA LYS A 19 -17.10 8.45 -9.74
C LYS A 19 -15.71 9.05 -9.54
N GLY A 20 -15.48 10.20 -10.17
CA GLY A 20 -14.29 11.02 -9.95
C GLY A 20 -13.24 10.82 -11.02
N GLU A 21 -11.98 10.97 -10.62
CA GLU A 21 -10.81 10.84 -11.51
C GLU A 21 -10.52 9.38 -11.85
N ASP A 22 -9.86 9.16 -12.99
CA ASP A 22 -9.38 7.85 -13.39
C ASP A 22 -8.36 7.29 -12.37
N PRO A 23 -8.66 6.19 -11.67
CA PRO A 23 -7.79 5.66 -10.63
C PRO A 23 -6.45 5.16 -11.16
N SER A 24 -6.38 4.68 -12.41
CA SER A 24 -5.13 4.21 -13.03
C SER A 24 -4.16 5.38 -13.26
N ALA A 25 -4.67 6.51 -13.74
CA ALA A 25 -3.88 7.74 -13.89
C ALA A 25 -3.36 8.27 -12.53
N VAL A 26 -4.16 8.18 -11.47
CA VAL A 26 -3.73 8.58 -10.13
C VAL A 26 -2.69 7.59 -9.55
N ALA A 27 -2.85 6.29 -9.79
CA ALA A 27 -1.89 5.28 -9.38
C ALA A 27 -0.53 5.45 -10.08
N ALA A 28 -0.53 5.79 -11.38
CA ALA A 28 0.69 6.16 -12.09
C ALA A 28 1.42 7.35 -11.46
N LEU A 29 0.67 8.36 -11.01
CA LEU A 29 1.25 9.50 -10.28
C LEU A 29 1.83 9.08 -8.92
N ALA A 30 1.19 8.15 -8.21
CA ALA A 30 1.71 7.59 -6.96
C ALA A 30 3.04 6.86 -7.18
N SER A 31 3.10 6.02 -8.22
CA SER A 31 4.31 5.28 -8.60
C SER A 31 5.48 6.21 -8.93
N GLN A 32 5.23 7.29 -9.68
CA GLN A 32 6.24 8.33 -9.95
C GLN A 32 6.80 9.01 -8.69
N GLN A 33 6.04 9.03 -7.59
CA GLN A 33 6.46 9.55 -6.29
C GLN A 33 7.12 8.50 -5.39
N GLY A 34 7.37 7.29 -5.90
CA GLY A 34 7.94 6.17 -5.14
C GLY A 34 6.95 5.54 -4.16
N ILE A 35 5.65 5.58 -4.48
CA ILE A 35 4.59 4.92 -3.71
C ILE A 35 3.99 3.83 -4.59
N THR A 36 4.15 2.58 -4.19
CA THR A 36 3.58 1.42 -4.88
C THR A 36 2.09 1.32 -4.59
N VAL A 37 1.23 1.06 -5.59
CA VAL A 37 -0.21 0.84 -5.37
C VAL A 37 -0.56 -0.61 -5.67
N ASN A 38 -1.00 -1.32 -4.63
CA ASN A 38 -1.47 -2.70 -4.70
C ASN A 38 -2.99 -2.72 -4.61
N VAL A 39 -3.63 -3.64 -5.32
CA VAL A 39 -5.10 -3.73 -5.35
C VAL A 39 -5.54 -5.17 -5.12
N ILE A 40 -6.50 -5.36 -4.22
CA ILE A 40 -7.12 -6.65 -3.98
C ILE A 40 -8.62 -6.51 -4.20
N GLY A 41 -9.11 -7.20 -5.24
CA GLY A 41 -10.52 -7.39 -5.54
C GLY A 41 -11.11 -8.50 -4.67
N ILE A 42 -12.25 -8.24 -4.00
CA ILE A 42 -12.89 -9.20 -3.09
C ILE A 42 -14.21 -9.69 -3.66
N LEU A 43 -14.24 -10.98 -4.03
CA LEU A 43 -15.41 -11.68 -4.54
C LEU A 43 -16.32 -12.17 -3.42
N ASP A 44 -17.62 -12.18 -3.71
CA ASP A 44 -18.61 -13.01 -3.00
C ASP A 44 -18.82 -14.33 -3.74
N ASP A 45 -19.21 -15.37 -3.01
CA ASP A 45 -19.44 -16.73 -3.55
C ASP A 45 -20.54 -16.79 -4.63
N ASP A 46 -21.45 -15.82 -4.64
CA ASP A 46 -22.64 -15.80 -5.52
C ASP A 46 -22.49 -14.88 -6.76
N GLN A 47 -21.36 -14.19 -6.94
CA GLN A 47 -21.16 -13.30 -8.09
C GLN A 47 -20.18 -13.85 -9.13
N SER A 48 -20.64 -13.89 -10.38
CA SER A 48 -19.76 -13.91 -11.55
C SER A 48 -19.43 -12.47 -11.90
N GLU A 49 -18.15 -12.08 -11.84
CA GLU A 49 -17.77 -10.72 -12.21
C GLU A 49 -18.05 -10.44 -13.69
N SER A 50 -18.41 -9.18 -13.97
CA SER A 50 -18.28 -8.60 -15.29
C SER A 50 -16.78 -8.40 -15.61
N PRO A 51 -16.30 -8.73 -16.82
CA PRO A 51 -14.89 -8.58 -17.22
C PRO A 51 -14.27 -7.20 -16.93
N ASP A 52 -15.09 -6.16 -16.90
CA ASP A 52 -14.68 -4.77 -16.69
C ASP A 52 -14.12 -4.51 -15.28
N GLY A 53 -14.55 -5.26 -14.25
CA GLY A 53 -14.07 -5.11 -12.86
C GLY A 53 -12.67 -5.66 -12.63
N LEU A 54 -12.41 -6.83 -13.22
CA LEU A 54 -11.09 -7.46 -13.22
C LEU A 54 -10.05 -6.55 -13.88
N GLN A 55 -10.41 -5.94 -15.02
CA GLN A 55 -9.50 -5.10 -15.78
C GLN A 55 -9.11 -3.83 -15.02
N GLU A 56 -10.05 -3.16 -14.36
CA GLU A 56 -9.73 -1.95 -13.60
C GLU A 56 -8.78 -2.23 -12.43
N VAL A 57 -9.00 -3.32 -11.69
CA VAL A 57 -8.13 -3.74 -10.58
C VAL A 57 -6.71 -3.99 -11.06
N GLU A 58 -6.54 -4.64 -12.22
CA GLU A 58 -5.25 -4.88 -12.84
C GLU A 58 -4.59 -3.59 -13.33
N ASP A 59 -5.33 -2.74 -14.04
CA ASP A 59 -4.83 -1.49 -14.62
C ASP A 59 -4.32 -0.52 -13.54
N ILE A 60 -5.02 -0.42 -12.41
CA ILE A 60 -4.62 0.40 -11.26
C ILE A 60 -3.30 -0.11 -10.68
N ALA A 61 -3.21 -1.41 -10.40
CA ALA A 61 -2.00 -2.00 -9.81
C ALA A 61 -0.79 -1.89 -10.76
N LEU A 62 -0.99 -2.19 -12.04
CA LEU A 62 0.05 -2.11 -13.06
C LEU A 62 0.55 -0.67 -13.21
N SER A 63 -0.35 0.31 -13.30
CA SER A 63 -0.02 1.73 -13.34
C SER A 63 0.69 2.19 -12.06
N GLY A 64 0.27 1.64 -10.92
CA GLY A 64 0.85 1.87 -9.60
C GLY A 64 2.18 1.16 -9.33
N GLY A 65 2.69 0.36 -10.27
CA GLY A 65 3.91 -0.45 -10.10
C GLY A 65 3.79 -1.52 -9.01
N GLY A 66 2.56 -1.94 -8.69
CA GLY A 66 2.26 -2.93 -7.64
C GLY A 66 1.62 -4.20 -8.18
N VAL A 67 0.97 -4.93 -7.29
CA VAL A 67 0.37 -6.24 -7.58
C VAL A 67 -1.14 -6.16 -7.42
N SER A 68 -1.87 -6.75 -8.38
CA SER A 68 -3.30 -7.01 -8.30
C SER A 68 -3.58 -8.48 -7.99
N GLN A 69 -4.62 -8.75 -7.20
CA GLN A 69 -5.18 -10.10 -7.01
C GLN A 69 -6.70 -10.02 -6.84
N ILE A 70 -7.42 -10.99 -7.39
CA ILE A 70 -8.85 -11.16 -7.14
C ILE A 70 -9.05 -12.43 -6.32
N VAL A 71 -9.75 -12.30 -5.19
CA VAL A 71 -9.88 -13.40 -4.23
C VAL A 71 -11.25 -13.48 -3.60
N TYR A 72 -11.67 -14.70 -3.28
CA TYR A 72 -12.78 -14.93 -2.38
C TYR A 72 -12.43 -14.47 -0.97
N SER A 73 -13.45 -14.00 -0.24
CA SER A 73 -13.31 -13.50 1.12
C SER A 73 -12.55 -14.50 2.02
N GLU A 74 -12.81 -15.80 1.91
CA GLU A 74 -12.15 -16.86 2.69
C GLU A 74 -10.62 -16.84 2.60
N ASN A 75 -10.06 -16.43 1.46
CA ASN A 75 -8.61 -16.41 1.21
C ASN A 75 -7.98 -15.03 1.40
N LEU A 76 -8.76 -14.03 1.84
CA LEU A 76 -8.32 -12.63 1.87
C LEU A 76 -7.09 -12.40 2.75
N SER A 77 -7.04 -13.01 3.94
CA SER A 77 -5.92 -12.81 4.89
C SER A 77 -4.57 -13.23 4.29
N GLN A 78 -4.52 -14.42 3.67
CA GLN A 78 -3.30 -14.92 3.04
C GLN A 78 -2.89 -14.04 1.86
N THR A 79 -3.86 -13.62 1.05
CA THR A 79 -3.62 -12.79 -0.13
C THR A 79 -3.12 -11.40 0.21
N VAL A 80 -3.69 -10.75 1.23
CA VAL A 80 -3.24 -9.45 1.71
C VAL A 80 -1.76 -9.49 2.11
N GLN A 81 -1.34 -10.54 2.82
CA GLN A 81 0.06 -10.73 3.21
C GLN A 81 0.97 -11.00 2.01
N MET A 82 0.54 -11.89 1.11
CA MET A 82 1.28 -12.25 -0.10
C MET A 82 1.49 -11.04 -1.00
N VAL A 83 0.42 -10.30 -1.33
CA VAL A 83 0.45 -9.12 -2.20
C VAL A 83 1.38 -8.05 -1.63
N THR A 84 1.29 -7.79 -0.32
CA THR A 84 2.15 -6.80 0.35
C THR A 84 3.63 -7.18 0.23
N ARG A 85 3.98 -8.44 0.55
CA ARG A 85 5.37 -8.94 0.45
C ARG A 85 5.88 -8.98 -0.98
N GLN A 86 5.07 -9.48 -1.91
CA GLN A 86 5.43 -9.54 -3.33
C GLN A 86 5.70 -8.15 -3.89
N ALA A 87 4.85 -7.17 -3.58
CA ALA A 87 5.05 -5.79 -4.00
C ALA A 87 6.32 -5.17 -3.41
N MET A 88 6.68 -5.53 -2.17
CA MET A 88 7.95 -5.09 -1.58
C MET A 88 9.14 -5.66 -2.36
N THR A 89 9.14 -6.97 -2.62
CA THR A 89 10.18 -7.64 -3.40
C THR A 89 10.31 -7.02 -4.79
N GLN A 90 9.21 -6.80 -5.51
CA GLN A 90 9.22 -6.16 -6.83
C GLN A 90 9.76 -4.73 -6.78
N THR A 91 9.39 -3.95 -5.76
CA THR A 91 9.88 -2.57 -5.57
C THR A 91 11.40 -2.56 -5.35
N LEU A 92 11.91 -3.49 -4.54
CA LEU A 92 13.33 -3.64 -4.25
C LEU A 92 14.11 -4.15 -5.48
N GLN A 93 13.58 -5.13 -6.20
CA GLN A 93 14.15 -5.60 -7.46
C GLN A 93 14.26 -4.46 -8.47
N GLY A 94 13.20 -3.65 -8.62
CA GLY A 94 13.21 -2.48 -9.49
C GLY A 94 14.28 -1.46 -9.10
N PHE A 95 14.44 -1.21 -7.79
CA PHE A 95 15.49 -0.33 -7.27
C PHE A 95 16.90 -0.89 -7.55
N VAL A 96 17.14 -2.16 -7.23
CA VAL A 96 18.45 -2.80 -7.44
C VAL A 96 18.80 -2.88 -8.93
N ASN A 97 17.84 -3.22 -9.80
CA ASN A 97 18.05 -3.25 -11.25
C ASN A 97 18.41 -1.85 -11.80
N LYS A 98 17.82 -0.79 -11.25
CA LYS A 98 18.18 0.60 -11.60
C LYS A 98 19.61 0.94 -11.20
N GLU A 99 20.03 0.56 -10.00
CA GLU A 99 21.41 0.76 -9.52
C GLU A 99 22.41 -0.06 -10.36
N LEU A 100 22.07 -1.30 -10.71
CA LEU A 100 22.90 -2.15 -11.58
C LEU A 100 23.09 -1.53 -12.96
N ARG A 101 22.03 -1.00 -13.58
CA ARG A 101 22.12 -0.30 -14.88
C ARG A 101 23.01 0.93 -14.82
N GLN A 102 23.03 1.66 -13.70
CA GLN A 102 23.94 2.80 -13.53
C GLN A 102 25.41 2.38 -13.48
N ILE A 103 25.71 1.19 -12.94
CA ILE A 103 27.08 0.67 -12.80
C ILE A 103 27.54 -0.04 -14.09
N LEU A 104 26.68 -0.87 -14.68
CA LEU A 104 26.99 -1.77 -15.79
C LEU A 104 26.63 -1.20 -17.18
N GLY A 105 25.85 -0.12 -17.21
CA GLY A 105 25.29 0.48 -18.43
C GLY A 105 23.91 -0.06 -18.79
N ASP A 106 23.15 0.71 -19.59
CA ASP A 106 21.73 0.45 -19.89
C ASP A 106 21.44 -0.86 -20.65
N GLN A 107 22.47 -1.55 -21.14
CA GLN A 107 22.37 -2.79 -21.92
C GLN A 107 22.37 -4.07 -21.08
N GLN A 108 22.62 -3.99 -19.77
CA GLN A 108 22.59 -5.15 -18.89
C GLN A 108 21.52 -4.96 -17.81
N SER A 109 20.56 -5.88 -17.79
CA SER A 109 19.57 -6.02 -16.73
C SER A 109 19.91 -7.23 -15.85
N MET A 110 19.24 -7.32 -14.70
CA MET A 110 19.36 -8.48 -13.83
C MET A 110 19.06 -9.82 -14.54
N GLU A 111 18.18 -9.80 -15.55
CA GLU A 111 17.79 -10.96 -16.34
C GLU A 111 18.89 -11.43 -17.29
N ASP A 112 19.86 -10.55 -17.61
CA ASP A 112 21.01 -10.83 -18.46
C ASP A 112 22.21 -11.38 -17.67
N LEU A 113 22.14 -11.36 -16.34
CA LEU A 113 23.19 -11.86 -15.46
C LEU A 113 23.21 -13.38 -15.40
N ASP A 114 24.41 -13.95 -15.23
CA ASP A 114 24.59 -15.38 -14.98
C ASP A 114 23.76 -15.84 -13.76
N PRO A 115 23.23 -17.08 -13.75
CA PRO A 115 22.37 -17.58 -12.67
C PRO A 115 22.96 -17.43 -11.27
N GLU A 116 24.28 -17.60 -11.12
CA GLU A 116 24.98 -17.47 -9.84
C GLU A 116 24.90 -16.03 -9.30
N LYS A 117 25.26 -15.03 -10.12
CA LYS A 117 25.17 -13.60 -9.77
C LYS A 117 23.74 -13.16 -9.55
N ARG A 118 22.79 -13.69 -10.33
CA ARG A 118 21.37 -13.43 -10.14
C ARG A 118 20.91 -13.92 -8.77
N GLY A 119 21.40 -15.09 -8.33
CA GLY A 119 21.18 -15.63 -6.99
C GLY A 119 21.67 -14.70 -5.89
N GLU A 120 22.91 -14.22 -5.99
CA GLU A 120 23.48 -13.25 -5.02
C GLU A 120 22.63 -11.98 -4.91
N ILE A 121 22.14 -11.46 -6.05
CA ILE A 121 21.28 -10.26 -6.04
C ILE A 121 19.92 -10.55 -5.39
N MET A 122 19.35 -11.73 -5.61
CA MET A 122 18.09 -12.12 -4.97
C MET A 122 18.22 -12.23 -3.45
N GLU A 123 19.33 -12.77 -2.95
CA GLU A 123 19.63 -12.79 -1.52
C GLU A 123 19.68 -11.36 -0.95
N VAL A 124 20.36 -10.43 -1.63
CA VAL A 124 20.40 -9.01 -1.23
C VAL A 124 19.00 -8.38 -1.23
N VAL A 125 18.17 -8.69 -2.23
CA VAL A 125 16.78 -8.20 -2.29
C VAL A 125 15.95 -8.74 -1.14
N GLU A 126 16.08 -10.02 -0.80
CA GLU A 126 15.38 -10.65 0.33
C GLU A 126 15.81 -10.02 1.67
N ASP A 127 17.11 -9.83 1.88
CA ASP A 127 17.65 -9.15 3.06
C ASP A 127 17.14 -7.71 3.21
N LEU A 128 17.12 -6.96 2.10
CA LEU A 128 16.51 -5.63 2.06
C LEU A 128 14.99 -5.71 2.32
N GLY A 129 14.34 -6.77 1.83
CA GLY A 129 12.94 -7.07 2.05
C GLY A 129 12.62 -7.27 3.53
N GLU A 130 13.53 -7.81 4.33
CA GLU A 130 13.31 -7.99 5.76
C GLU A 130 13.75 -6.80 6.62
N THR A 131 14.79 -6.08 6.19
CA THR A 131 15.40 -5.00 7.00
C THR A 131 14.92 -3.58 6.65
N SER A 132 14.24 -3.39 5.52
CA SER A 132 13.73 -2.06 5.12
C SER A 132 12.54 -1.61 5.97
N ASP A 133 12.46 -0.31 6.26
CA ASP A 133 11.27 0.24 6.90
C ASP A 133 10.09 0.19 5.90
N LEU A 134 8.88 -0.06 6.39
CA LEU A 134 7.66 -0.15 5.56
C LEU A 134 6.58 0.77 6.11
N GLU A 135 6.01 1.59 5.22
CA GLU A 135 4.83 2.41 5.46
C GLU A 135 3.69 1.99 4.54
N VAL A 136 2.58 1.51 5.10
CA VAL A 136 1.41 1.07 4.33
C VAL A 136 0.19 1.95 4.63
N VAL A 137 -0.41 2.55 3.61
CA VAL A 137 -1.75 3.18 3.72
C VAL A 137 -2.75 2.18 3.17
N VAL A 138 -3.63 1.66 4.03
CA VAL A 138 -4.71 0.76 3.63
C VAL A 138 -5.95 1.59 3.32
N LEU A 139 -6.48 1.43 2.11
CA LEU A 139 -7.76 1.98 1.67
C LEU A 139 -8.77 0.85 1.61
N VAL A 140 -9.82 0.95 2.42
CA VAL A 140 -10.90 -0.04 2.48
C VAL A 140 -12.15 0.54 1.88
N ASP A 141 -12.68 -0.12 0.87
CA ASP A 141 -13.99 0.20 0.32
C ASP A 141 -15.09 -0.11 1.35
N THR A 142 -16.01 0.83 1.52
CA THR A 142 -17.17 0.77 2.41
C THR A 142 -18.46 1.12 1.67
N SER A 143 -18.45 0.89 0.35
CA SER A 143 -19.63 0.82 -0.51
C SER A 143 -20.62 -0.24 0.00
N ALA A 144 -21.86 -0.20 -0.50
CA ALA A 144 -22.93 -1.06 0.02
C ALA A 144 -22.65 -2.57 -0.19
N SER A 145 -21.92 -2.94 -1.24
CA SER A 145 -21.54 -4.33 -1.58
C SER A 145 -20.54 -4.93 -0.58
N MET A 146 -19.71 -4.09 0.03
CA MET A 146 -18.70 -4.53 1.01
C MET A 146 -19.28 -5.01 2.35
N ARG A 147 -20.58 -4.85 2.58
CA ARG A 147 -21.24 -5.08 3.88
C ARG A 147 -20.86 -6.37 4.56
N ASP A 148 -20.94 -7.48 3.82
CA ASP A 148 -20.74 -8.81 4.36
C ASP A 148 -19.25 -9.22 4.33
N LYS A 149 -18.40 -8.45 3.62
CA LYS A 149 -16.94 -8.66 3.49
C LYS A 149 -16.13 -7.91 4.54
N LEU A 150 -16.67 -6.86 5.16
CA LEU A 150 -15.93 -6.00 6.10
C LEU A 150 -15.38 -6.74 7.32
N GLN A 151 -16.08 -7.77 7.79
CA GLN A 151 -15.60 -8.56 8.93
C GLN A 151 -14.34 -9.34 8.55
N THR A 152 -14.35 -10.00 7.39
CA THR A 152 -13.19 -10.69 6.83
C THR A 152 -12.03 -9.74 6.54
N VAL A 153 -12.32 -8.55 5.99
CA VAL A 153 -11.31 -7.50 5.79
C VAL A 153 -10.66 -7.11 7.11
N LYS A 154 -11.44 -6.95 8.19
CA LYS A 154 -10.93 -6.62 9.51
C LYS A 154 -9.94 -7.69 10.00
N GLU A 155 -10.30 -8.96 9.86
CA GLU A 155 -9.46 -10.09 10.26
C GLU A 155 -8.17 -10.15 9.43
N ALA A 156 -8.28 -10.03 8.11
CA ALA A 156 -7.13 -9.98 7.20
C ALA A 156 -6.14 -8.85 7.55
N LEU A 157 -6.64 -7.67 7.95
CA LEU A 157 -5.79 -6.55 8.36
C LEU A 157 -5.11 -6.79 9.72
N MET A 158 -5.78 -7.46 10.67
CA MET A 158 -5.14 -7.87 11.93
C MET A 158 -3.99 -8.84 11.65
N ASP A 159 -4.23 -9.85 10.83
CA ASP A 159 -3.22 -10.83 10.44
C ASP A 159 -2.05 -10.18 9.69
N LEU A 160 -2.34 -9.23 8.79
CA LEU A 160 -1.30 -8.43 8.13
C LEU A 160 -0.43 -7.70 9.15
N SER A 161 -1.03 -7.06 10.18
CA SER A 161 -0.23 -6.38 11.20
C SER A 161 0.68 -7.33 11.97
N ILE A 162 0.23 -8.53 12.28
CA ILE A 162 1.04 -9.53 12.97
C ILE A 162 2.19 -9.97 12.06
N SER A 163 1.88 -10.26 10.79
CA SER A 163 2.80 -10.70 9.75
C SER A 163 3.87 -9.65 9.41
N LEU A 164 3.51 -8.37 9.41
CA LEU A 164 4.48 -7.29 9.23
C LEU A 164 5.35 -7.10 10.47
N ASN A 165 4.78 -7.21 11.67
CA ASN A 165 5.53 -7.05 12.93
C ASN A 165 6.58 -8.14 13.18
N SER A 166 6.56 -9.26 12.46
CA SER A 166 7.62 -10.26 12.54
C SER A 166 8.89 -9.86 11.77
N ARG A 167 8.83 -8.85 10.90
CA ARG A 167 9.99 -8.35 10.14
C ARG A 167 10.95 -7.56 11.03
N VAL A 168 12.23 -7.51 10.64
CA VAL A 168 13.27 -6.74 11.35
C VAL A 168 13.09 -5.23 11.15
N GLY A 169 12.76 -4.82 9.92
CA GLY A 169 12.50 -3.42 9.58
C GLY A 169 11.27 -2.84 10.28
N ARG A 170 11.22 -1.52 10.50
CA ARG A 170 10.08 -0.92 11.21
C ARG A 170 8.88 -0.84 10.28
N ASN A 171 7.77 -1.38 10.73
CA ASN A 171 6.50 -1.34 10.02
C ASN A 171 5.60 -0.30 10.67
N ARG A 172 4.90 0.48 9.85
CA ARG A 172 3.75 1.26 10.29
C ARG A 172 2.70 1.26 9.21
N PHE A 173 1.45 1.29 9.62
CA PHE A 173 0.36 1.43 8.68
C PHE A 173 -0.76 2.27 9.28
N CYS A 174 -1.59 2.81 8.42
CA CYS A 174 -2.81 3.51 8.78
C CYS A 174 -3.94 3.00 7.88
N ILE A 175 -5.17 3.06 8.39
CA ILE A 175 -6.34 2.53 7.70
C ILE A 175 -7.32 3.68 7.47
N TYR A 176 -7.78 3.78 6.24
CA TYR A 176 -8.81 4.72 5.82
C TYR A 176 -9.94 3.95 5.13
N SER A 177 -11.16 4.44 5.30
CA SER A 177 -12.31 3.98 4.52
C SER A 177 -12.66 4.98 3.44
N PHE A 178 -13.16 4.49 2.30
CA PHE A 178 -13.78 5.30 1.27
C PHE A 178 -15.10 4.63 0.80
N PRO A 179 -16.10 5.39 0.34
CA PRO A 179 -16.17 6.86 0.36
C PRO A 179 -16.26 7.42 1.79
N GLY A 180 -15.62 8.58 2.03
CA GLY A 180 -15.76 9.30 3.30
C GLY A 180 -17.07 10.10 3.39
N LYS A 181 -17.49 10.45 4.62
CA LYS A 181 -18.75 11.18 4.87
C LYS A 181 -18.73 12.64 4.39
N ARG A 182 -17.57 13.29 4.49
CA ARG A 182 -17.37 14.72 4.15
C ARG A 182 -16.15 14.95 3.25
N LYS A 183 -15.29 13.96 3.12
CA LYS A 183 -14.03 13.96 2.36
C LYS A 183 -13.99 12.69 1.52
N ASP A 184 -13.01 12.57 0.64
CA ASP A 184 -12.84 11.36 -0.18
C ASP A 184 -12.57 10.11 0.68
N ILE A 185 -11.82 10.28 1.78
CA ILE A 185 -11.48 9.21 2.73
C ILE A 185 -11.75 9.63 4.19
N ASP A 186 -12.13 8.66 5.03
CA ASP A 186 -12.29 8.81 6.48
C ASP A 186 -11.24 7.98 7.24
N LEU A 187 -10.66 8.55 8.30
CA LEU A 187 -9.63 7.89 9.09
C LEU A 187 -10.25 6.83 10.02
N ILE A 188 -9.77 5.59 9.94
CA ILE A 188 -10.15 4.48 10.83
C ILE A 188 -9.11 4.26 11.91
N LEU A 189 -7.84 4.29 11.49
CA LEU A 189 -6.68 4.10 12.35
C LEU A 189 -5.53 4.98 11.85
N ASP A 190 -4.99 5.81 12.73
CA ASP A 190 -3.78 6.60 12.43
C ASP A 190 -2.52 5.71 12.45
N TRP A 191 -1.41 6.25 11.93
CA TRP A 191 -0.13 5.54 11.82
C TRP A 191 0.25 4.79 13.09
N SER A 192 0.20 3.47 13.03
CA SER A 192 0.52 2.59 14.15
C SER A 192 1.48 1.49 13.68
N PRO A 193 2.43 1.05 14.53
CA PRO A 193 3.21 -0.16 14.26
C PRO A 193 2.39 -1.44 14.45
N LYS A 194 1.29 -1.39 15.20
CA LYS A 194 0.52 -2.58 15.56
C LYS A 194 -0.99 -2.34 15.58
N LEU A 195 -1.72 -3.39 15.25
CA LEU A 195 -3.16 -3.49 15.39
C LEU A 195 -3.50 -4.25 16.67
N ASP A 196 -3.39 -3.60 17.83
CA ASP A 196 -3.83 -4.22 19.08
C ASP A 196 -5.35 -4.41 19.12
N SER A 197 -6.10 -3.50 18.49
CA SER A 197 -7.51 -3.66 18.17
C SER A 197 -7.94 -2.68 17.09
N ILE A 198 -8.61 -3.15 16.04
CA ILE A 198 -9.53 -2.30 15.24
C ILE A 198 -10.81 -2.18 16.07
N SER A 199 -10.71 -1.48 17.20
CA SER A 199 -11.83 -1.20 18.10
C SER A 199 -12.77 -0.14 17.50
N SER A 200 -12.26 0.69 16.57
CA SER A 200 -13.07 1.53 15.69
C SER A 200 -13.76 0.64 14.66
N VAL A 201 -15.01 0.28 14.97
CA VAL A 201 -15.98 -0.27 14.00
C VAL A 201 -15.85 0.53 12.70
N PHE A 202 -15.56 -0.13 11.57
CA PHE A 202 -15.63 0.52 10.26
C PHE A 202 -16.92 1.34 10.23
N PRO A 203 -16.88 2.63 9.84
CA PRO A 203 -18.05 3.49 9.91
C PRO A 203 -19.22 2.83 9.21
N LYS A 204 -20.44 3.13 9.67
CA LYS A 204 -21.67 2.66 9.01
C LYS A 204 -21.53 2.88 7.50
N LEU A 205 -21.74 1.80 6.74
CA LEU A 205 -21.61 1.74 5.29
C LEU A 205 -22.24 2.94 4.61
N SER A 206 -21.60 3.39 3.54
CA SER A 206 -22.13 4.47 2.73
C SER A 206 -23.38 4.02 1.98
N SER A 207 -24.51 4.69 2.22
CA SER A 207 -25.82 4.32 1.67
C SER A 207 -26.04 4.81 0.24
N GLY A 208 -24.98 4.93 -0.58
CA GLY A 208 -25.03 5.64 -1.87
C GLY A 208 -24.50 4.92 -3.11
N GLY A 209 -23.91 3.73 -2.98
CA GLY A 209 -23.41 2.97 -4.14
C GLY A 209 -22.32 3.67 -4.97
N ILE A 210 -21.63 4.66 -4.40
CA ILE A 210 -20.55 5.39 -5.07
C ILE A 210 -19.19 4.92 -4.55
N THR A 211 -18.25 4.72 -5.47
CA THR A 211 -16.90 4.22 -5.17
C THR A 211 -15.88 5.16 -5.82
N PRO A 212 -15.44 6.23 -5.13
CA PRO A 212 -14.52 7.21 -5.67
C PRO A 212 -13.05 6.77 -5.52
N THR A 213 -12.65 5.73 -6.25
CA THR A 213 -11.33 5.08 -6.10
C THR A 213 -10.17 6.03 -6.41
N GLY A 214 -10.24 6.77 -7.52
CA GLY A 214 -9.18 7.71 -7.90
C GLY A 214 -8.94 8.81 -6.86
N PRO A 215 -9.99 9.54 -6.42
CA PRO A 215 -9.88 10.49 -5.31
C PRO A 215 -9.35 9.87 -4.01
N ALA A 216 -9.72 8.63 -3.69
CA ALA A 216 -9.22 7.92 -2.52
C ALA A 216 -7.71 7.66 -2.58
N ILE A 217 -7.20 7.17 -3.72
CA ILE A 217 -5.76 6.98 -3.94
C ILE A 217 -5.03 8.31 -3.81
N ARG A 218 -5.54 9.38 -4.43
CA ARG A 218 -4.96 10.73 -4.33
C ARG A 218 -4.89 11.20 -2.88
N ALA A 219 -5.96 11.02 -2.11
CA ALA A 219 -6.02 11.39 -0.70
C ALA A 219 -5.06 10.57 0.17
N ALA A 220 -4.82 9.29 -0.17
CA ALA A 220 -3.84 8.43 0.49
C ALA A 220 -2.40 8.88 0.24
N MET A 221 -2.06 9.30 -0.98
CA MET A 221 -0.73 9.83 -1.32
C MET A 221 -0.30 10.97 -0.38
N TYR A 222 -1.23 11.89 -0.06
CA TYR A 222 -0.96 13.01 0.85
C TYR A 222 -0.67 12.58 2.30
N GLN A 223 -1.00 11.36 2.70
CA GLN A 223 -0.73 10.91 4.07
C GLN A 223 0.76 10.60 4.29
N PHE A 224 1.47 10.19 3.24
CA PHE A 224 2.92 9.98 3.30
C PHE A 224 3.70 11.30 3.44
N SER A 225 3.18 12.42 2.93
CA SER A 225 3.87 13.72 2.96
C SER A 225 3.62 14.52 4.23
N LYS A 226 2.43 14.44 4.84
CA LYS A 226 2.11 15.11 6.12
C LYS A 226 3.10 14.77 7.25
N LYS A 227 3.61 13.53 7.26
CA LYS A 227 4.59 13.07 8.24
C LYS A 227 5.94 13.78 8.11
N ASN A 228 6.37 14.07 6.88
CA ASN A 228 7.62 14.78 6.64
C ASN A 228 7.53 16.22 7.15
N LEU A 229 6.38 16.88 6.98
CA LEU A 229 6.14 18.22 7.53
C LEU A 229 6.20 18.24 9.06
N LEU A 230 5.50 17.32 9.73
CA LEU A 230 5.51 17.25 11.20
C LEU A 230 6.90 16.91 11.78
N ARG A 231 7.69 16.07 11.09
CA ARG A 231 9.09 15.82 11.48
C ARG A 231 10.00 17.01 11.23
N SER A 232 9.77 17.78 10.18
CA SER A 232 10.54 19.01 9.88
C SER A 232 10.29 20.06 10.95
N LEU A 233 9.02 20.32 11.28
CA LEU A 233 8.62 21.27 12.32
C LEU A 233 9.14 20.86 13.70
N LYS A 234 9.05 19.57 14.05
CA LYS A 234 9.55 19.08 15.35
C LYS A 234 11.08 19.11 15.45
N ARG A 235 11.80 19.05 14.32
CA ARG A 235 13.26 19.24 14.29
C ARG A 235 13.66 20.71 14.45
N GLU A 236 12.91 21.64 13.86
CA GLU A 236 13.18 23.08 14.04
C GLU A 236 13.03 23.51 15.51
N ASP A 237 12.06 22.94 16.24
CA ASP A 237 11.89 23.21 17.68
C ASP A 237 13.02 22.62 18.56
N GLU A 238 13.71 21.57 18.10
CA GLU A 238 14.77 20.88 18.85
C GLU A 238 16.14 21.59 18.75
N TYR A 239 16.34 22.43 17.72
CA TYR A 239 17.54 23.28 17.56
C TYR A 239 17.37 24.70 18.13
N GLY A 240 16.21 25.01 18.74
CA GLY A 240 15.91 26.34 19.30
C GLY A 240 16.31 26.55 20.77
N ILE A 241 16.92 25.56 21.43
CA ILE A 241 17.23 25.62 22.88
C ILE A 241 18.70 25.23 23.14
N GLU A 242 19.67 25.90 22.53
CA GLU A 242 21.01 26.01 23.11
C GLU A 242 21.58 27.42 22.91
N GLU A 243 22.05 27.98 24.04
CA GLU A 243 22.87 29.19 24.23
C GLU A 243 22.24 30.59 24.03
N SER A 244 21.60 31.07 25.11
CA SER A 244 21.93 32.42 25.60
C SER A 244 22.05 32.41 27.12
N GLY A 245 23.27 32.19 27.60
CA GLY A 245 23.66 32.35 28.99
C GLY A 245 25.02 33.03 29.05
N TYR A 246 25.01 34.33 29.35
CA TYR A 246 26.18 35.12 29.74
C TYR A 246 26.68 34.72 31.13
#